data_AF-A0AAN5I6P8-F1
#
_entry.id   AF-A0AAN5I6P8-F1
#
_cell.length_a   1.000
_cell.length_b   1.000
_cell.length_c   1.000
_cell.angle_alpha   90.00
_cell.angle_beta   90.00
_cell.angle_gamma   90.00
#
_symmetry.space_group_name_H-M   'P 1'
#
loop_
_entity.id
_entity.type
_entity.pdbx_description
1 polymer ?
#
loop_
_entity_poly.entity_id
_entity_poly.type
_entity_poly.pdbx_seq_one_letter_code
_entity_poly.pdbx_strand_id
1 'polypeptide(L)'
;ITIIIEVTGHLTCPRKFKARVNVWDDDEPFRPGALDPGVRPYKNSNYNQLSASHEVFFKLYGTVSEDWAGEKEVEPVLTIEHNCASGIPDDWACVCKDYGDRSQSFKDPLGTVHLYTTDMTYC
;
A
#
# COMPACT_ATOMS: atom_id res chain seq x y z
N ILE A 1 17.84 10.00 1.19
CA ILE A 1 18.02 9.15 2.41
C ILE A 1 17.59 7.71 2.12
N THR A 2 17.87 6.72 2.97
CA THR A 2 17.35 5.35 2.79
C THR A 2 16.81 4.82 4.12
N ILE A 3 15.56 4.35 4.13
CA ILE A 3 14.89 3.79 5.31
C ILE A 3 14.31 2.41 5.04
N ILE A 4 14.07 1.64 6.11
CA ILE A 4 13.42 0.34 6.06
C ILE A 4 12.01 0.48 6.61
N ILE A 5 11.03 -0.07 5.90
CA ILE A 5 9.62 -0.06 6.28
C ILE A 5 9.13 -1.49 6.49
N GLU A 6 8.52 -1.75 7.64
CA GLU A 6 7.83 -3.01 7.94
C GLU A 6 6.37 -2.72 8.32
N VAL A 7 5.41 -3.20 7.53
CA VAL A 7 3.97 -3.04 7.82
C VAL A 7 3.34 -4.41 7.97
N THR A 8 2.60 -4.63 9.05
CA THR A 8 1.83 -5.85 9.26
C THR A 8 0.37 -5.53 9.47
N GLY A 9 -0.51 -6.43 9.05
CA GLY A 9 -1.95 -6.22 9.23
C GLY A 9 -2.79 -7.45 8.95
N HIS A 10 -4.07 -7.32 9.30
CA HIS A 10 -5.09 -8.33 9.16
C HIS A 10 -6.28 -7.73 8.39
N LEU A 11 -6.50 -8.14 7.16
CA LEU A 11 -7.61 -7.69 6.33
C LEU A 11 -8.80 -8.61 6.53
N THR A 12 -9.98 -8.05 6.76
CA THR A 12 -11.23 -8.82 6.92
C THR A 12 -12.32 -8.30 5.99
N CYS A 13 -13.13 -9.23 5.49
CA CYS A 13 -14.27 -8.97 4.65
C CYS A 13 -15.37 -10.02 4.94
N PRO A 14 -16.66 -9.63 5.02
CA PRO A 14 -17.77 -10.58 5.18
C PRO A 14 -18.00 -11.45 3.93
N ARG A 15 -17.24 -11.24 2.85
CA ARG A 15 -17.31 -11.97 1.58
C ARG A 15 -15.91 -12.37 1.14
N LYS A 16 -15.84 -13.30 0.17
CA LYS A 16 -14.59 -13.60 -0.52
C LYS A 16 -14.07 -12.36 -1.23
N PHE A 17 -12.77 -12.13 -1.12
CA PHE A 17 -12.14 -10.97 -1.74
C PHE A 17 -10.73 -11.29 -2.22
N LYS A 18 -10.26 -10.44 -3.12
CA LYS A 18 -8.86 -10.29 -3.49
C LYS A 18 -8.36 -8.97 -2.93
N ALA A 19 -7.10 -8.94 -2.53
CA ALA A 19 -6.43 -7.72 -2.13
C ALA A 19 -5.00 -7.64 -2.70
N ARG A 20 -4.50 -6.42 -2.84
CA ARG A 20 -3.12 -6.08 -3.13
C ARG A 20 -2.70 -5.04 -2.11
N VAL A 21 -1.50 -5.18 -1.57
CA VAL A 21 -0.97 -4.25 -0.56
C VAL A 21 0.38 -3.75 -1.04
N ASN A 22 0.57 -2.44 -1.11
CA ASN A 22 1.81 -1.81 -1.56
C ASN A 22 2.20 -0.64 -0.65
N VAL A 23 3.49 -0.35 -0.57
CA VAL A 23 4.03 0.89 0.00
C VAL A 23 4.86 1.59 -1.08
N TRP A 24 4.65 2.88 -1.27
CA TRP A 24 5.33 3.74 -2.25
C TRP A 24 5.66 5.09 -1.61
N ASP A 25 6.38 5.95 -2.34
CA ASP A 25 6.85 7.26 -1.89
C ASP A 25 6.15 8.36 -2.71
N ASP A 26 5.57 9.39 -2.07
CA ASP A 26 4.65 10.34 -2.71
C ASP A 26 5.31 11.21 -3.79
N ASP A 27 6.61 11.43 -3.69
CA ASP A 27 7.39 12.30 -4.59
C ASP A 27 7.82 11.63 -5.92
N GLU A 28 7.50 10.35 -6.15
CA GLU A 28 7.88 9.64 -7.37
C GLU A 28 7.09 9.89 -8.68
N PRO A 29 5.94 10.61 -8.78
CA PRO A 29 5.22 10.72 -10.06
C PRO A 29 5.94 11.57 -11.13
N PHE A 30 7.09 12.20 -10.84
CA PHE A 30 7.75 13.17 -11.72
C PHE A 30 9.00 12.68 -12.48
N ARG A 31 9.14 11.38 -12.79
CA ARG A 31 10.17 10.91 -13.74
C ARG A 31 9.59 10.64 -15.14
N PRO A 32 9.94 11.41 -16.20
CA PRO A 32 9.54 11.10 -17.57
C PRO A 32 10.22 9.78 -18.01
N GLY A 33 9.42 8.74 -18.14
CA GLY A 33 9.87 7.35 -18.32
C GLY A 33 9.23 6.37 -17.32
N ALA A 34 8.60 6.88 -16.26
CA ALA A 34 7.64 6.14 -15.44
C ALA A 34 6.30 6.11 -16.18
N LEU A 35 5.82 4.89 -16.44
CA LEU A 35 4.68 4.58 -17.30
C LEU A 35 3.36 5.15 -16.76
N ASP A 36 2.53 5.65 -17.68
CA ASP A 36 1.05 5.69 -17.79
C ASP A 36 0.16 5.39 -16.54
N PRO A 37 -1.05 5.99 -16.45
CA PRO A 37 -1.89 6.13 -15.27
C PRO A 37 -2.42 4.76 -14.83
N GLY A 38 -1.72 4.19 -13.87
CA GLY A 38 -1.96 2.84 -13.39
C GLY A 38 -0.79 2.48 -12.52
N VAL A 39 -0.73 3.18 -11.37
CA VAL A 39 0.18 3.01 -10.23
C VAL A 39 0.84 1.63 -10.26
N ARG A 40 2.04 1.56 -10.85
CA ARG A 40 2.84 0.34 -10.81
C ARG A 40 3.69 0.38 -9.56
N PRO A 41 3.72 -0.69 -8.77
CA PRO A 41 4.41 -0.68 -7.51
C PRO A 41 5.93 -0.76 -7.73
N TYR A 42 6.66 -0.15 -6.80
CA TYR A 42 8.11 0.04 -6.77
C TYR A 42 8.90 -1.24 -7.13
N LYS A 43 10.13 -1.06 -7.62
CA LYS A 43 11.05 -2.14 -8.06
C LYS A 43 11.41 -3.18 -6.95
N ASN A 44 11.01 -2.93 -5.70
CA ASN A 44 11.20 -3.80 -4.53
C ASN A 44 9.93 -3.95 -3.65
N SER A 45 8.74 -3.65 -4.17
CA SER A 45 7.49 -3.94 -3.44
C SER A 45 7.20 -5.44 -3.48
N ASN A 46 6.99 -6.07 -2.32
CA ASN A 46 6.43 -7.41 -2.25
C ASN A 46 4.97 -7.37 -2.72
N TYR A 47 4.76 -7.60 -4.01
CA TYR A 47 3.44 -7.72 -4.61
C TYR A 47 2.76 -8.98 -4.08
N ASN A 48 1.96 -8.81 -3.04
CA ASN A 48 1.17 -9.90 -2.49
C ASN A 48 -0.25 -9.78 -3.04
N GLN A 49 -0.51 -10.47 -4.15
CA GLN A 49 -1.88 -10.74 -4.54
C GLN A 49 -2.43 -11.78 -3.55
N LEU A 50 -3.32 -11.33 -2.68
CA LEU A 50 -3.93 -12.13 -1.64
C LEU A 50 -5.33 -12.53 -2.06
N SER A 51 -5.68 -13.80 -1.90
CA SER A 51 -7.04 -14.31 -2.11
C SER A 51 -7.49 -15.02 -0.85
N ALA A 52 -8.66 -14.63 -0.33
CA ALA A 52 -9.16 -15.12 0.94
C ALA A 52 -10.62 -15.54 0.85
N SER A 53 -10.99 -16.51 1.70
CA SER A 53 -12.40 -16.81 1.93
C SER A 53 -13.10 -15.66 2.64
N HIS A 54 -12.48 -15.09 3.69
CA HIS A 54 -13.02 -13.95 4.45
C HIS A 54 -11.93 -13.09 5.13
N GLU A 55 -10.71 -13.60 5.29
CA GLU A 55 -9.62 -12.88 5.98
C GLU A 55 -8.25 -13.18 5.40
N VAL A 56 -7.31 -12.23 5.51
CA VAL A 56 -5.90 -12.45 5.18
C VAL A 56 -4.96 -11.66 6.09
N PHE A 57 -3.87 -12.30 6.51
CA PHE A 57 -2.76 -11.65 7.19
C PHE A 57 -1.69 -11.28 6.17
N PHE A 58 -1.12 -10.09 6.32
CA PHE A 58 -0.01 -9.65 5.48
C PHE A 58 1.15 -9.11 6.31
N LYS A 59 2.33 -9.22 5.71
CA LYS A 59 3.56 -8.58 6.16
C LYS A 59 4.26 -8.02 4.94
N LEU A 60 4.42 -6.70 4.91
CA LEU A 60 5.26 -5.99 3.97
C LEU A 60 6.57 -5.63 4.67
N TYR A 61 7.66 -5.83 3.95
CA TYR A 61 8.99 -5.43 4.36
C TYR A 61 9.73 -4.97 3.12
N GLY A 62 10.34 -3.79 3.18
CA GLY A 62 11.05 -3.20 2.05
C GLY A 62 11.92 -2.02 2.48
N THR A 63 12.70 -1.54 1.52
CA THR A 63 13.55 -0.37 1.67
C THR A 63 13.03 0.71 0.74
N VAL A 64 12.90 1.94 1.23
CA VAL A 64 12.52 3.14 0.46
C VAL A 64 13.68 4.12 0.51
N SER A 65 13.97 4.78 -0.60
CA SER A 65 15.09 5.69 -0.74
C SER A 65 14.69 6.96 -1.50
N GLU A 66 14.98 8.10 -0.88
CA GLU A 66 14.95 9.40 -1.54
C GLU A 66 16.35 9.73 -2.08
N ASP A 67 16.43 10.07 -3.36
CA ASP A 67 17.68 10.32 -4.08
C ASP A 67 17.82 11.79 -4.53
N TRP A 68 16.80 12.62 -4.30
CA TRP A 68 16.74 14.02 -4.70
C TRP A 68 17.68 14.86 -3.84
N ALA A 69 18.48 15.69 -4.52
CA ALA A 69 19.50 16.50 -3.90
C ALA A 69 18.88 17.61 -3.04
N GLY A 70 18.96 17.44 -1.72
CA GLY A 70 18.41 18.38 -0.74
C GLY A 70 17.37 17.74 0.17
N GLU A 71 16.72 16.68 -0.31
CA GLU A 71 15.73 15.94 0.45
C GLU A 71 16.37 14.99 1.46
N LYS A 72 15.80 14.96 2.65
CA LYS A 72 16.30 14.20 3.80
C LYS A 72 15.27 13.25 4.38
N GLU A 73 14.10 13.21 3.77
CA GLU A 73 12.93 12.44 4.15
C GLU A 73 12.48 11.61 2.95
N VAL A 74 11.62 10.65 3.20
CA VAL A 74 10.76 9.98 2.22
C VAL A 74 9.33 10.19 2.71
N GLU A 75 8.33 10.07 1.85
CA GLU A 75 6.91 10.31 2.15
C GLU A 75 6.10 9.02 1.89
N PRO A 76 6.18 8.00 2.77
CA PRO A 76 5.64 6.70 2.44
C PRO A 76 4.11 6.67 2.51
N VAL A 77 3.50 6.09 1.48
CA VAL A 77 2.06 5.83 1.42
C VAL A 77 1.80 4.33 1.26
N LEU A 78 1.01 3.77 2.17
CA LEU A 78 0.45 2.42 2.04
C LEU A 78 -0.84 2.48 1.22
N THR A 79 -0.97 1.58 0.26
CA THR A 79 -2.21 1.29 -0.46
C THR A 79 -2.67 -0.14 -0.22
N ILE A 80 -3.97 -0.33 0.01
CA ILE A 80 -4.65 -1.63 0.02
C ILE A 80 -5.73 -1.59 -1.06
N GLU A 81 -5.46 -2.17 -2.22
CA GLU A 81 -6.46 -2.34 -3.28
C GLU A 81 -7.26 -3.62 -3.00
N HIS A 82 -8.59 -3.61 -3.11
CA HIS A 82 -9.42 -4.80 -2.87
C HIS A 82 -10.77 -4.76 -3.59
N ASN A 83 -11.43 -5.92 -3.74
CA ASN A 83 -12.79 -6.01 -4.31
C ASN A 83 -13.88 -6.42 -3.29
N CYS A 84 -13.60 -6.29 -1.98
CA CYS A 84 -14.50 -6.68 -0.90
C CYS A 84 -15.87 -5.96 -0.94
N ALA A 85 -15.88 -4.63 -1.17
CA ALA A 85 -17.07 -3.80 -1.03
C ALA A 85 -18.11 -4.03 -2.15
N SER A 86 -17.64 -4.19 -3.38
CA SER A 86 -18.49 -4.36 -4.57
C SER A 86 -19.09 -5.76 -4.68
N GLY A 87 -18.35 -6.80 -4.23
CA GLY A 87 -18.66 -8.19 -4.54
C GLY A 87 -18.56 -8.54 -6.03
N ILE A 88 -18.11 -7.59 -6.86
CA ILE A 88 -17.87 -7.75 -8.29
C ILE A 88 -16.38 -8.07 -8.44
N PRO A 89 -15.98 -9.20 -9.09
CA PRO A 89 -14.60 -9.68 -9.12
C PRO A 89 -13.54 -8.66 -9.58
N ASP A 90 -13.93 -7.69 -10.40
CA ASP A 90 -13.05 -6.72 -11.05
C ASP A 90 -13.35 -5.26 -10.68
N ASP A 91 -14.22 -5.03 -9.71
CA ASP A 91 -14.48 -3.69 -9.17
C ASP A 91 -13.65 -3.50 -7.90
N TRP A 92 -12.51 -2.83 -8.05
CA TRP A 92 -11.51 -2.62 -7.02
C TRP A 92 -11.68 -1.24 -6.38
N ALA A 93 -11.69 -1.22 -5.06
CA ALA A 93 -11.54 -0.03 -4.23
C ALA A 93 -10.11 0.03 -3.68
N CYS A 94 -9.69 1.21 -3.23
CA CYS A 94 -8.41 1.40 -2.57
C CYS A 94 -8.63 1.98 -1.16
N VAL A 95 -7.69 1.70 -0.25
CA VAL A 95 -7.59 2.33 1.06
C VAL A 95 -6.15 2.78 1.22
N CYS A 96 -5.95 4.05 1.57
CA CYS A 96 -4.63 4.64 1.75
C CYS A 96 -4.32 4.95 3.22
N LYS A 97 -3.05 4.84 3.57
CA LYS A 97 -2.49 5.43 4.79
C LYS A 97 -1.20 6.16 4.45
N ASP A 98 -1.22 7.45 4.64
CA ASP A 98 -0.06 8.33 4.60
C ASP A 98 0.71 8.20 5.93
N TYR A 99 2.02 7.99 5.85
CA TYR A 99 2.91 7.91 7.02
C TYR A 99 3.60 9.23 7.36
N GLY A 100 3.39 10.29 6.55
CA GLY A 100 4.08 11.57 6.56
C GLY A 100 5.57 11.46 6.24
N ASP A 101 6.26 12.58 6.34
CA ASP A 101 7.71 12.67 6.14
C ASP A 101 8.46 11.77 7.12
N ARG A 102 9.35 10.92 6.60
CA ARG A 102 10.13 9.95 7.37
C ARG A 102 11.61 10.05 7.03
N SER A 103 12.41 10.35 8.05
CA SER A 103 13.87 10.26 7.98
C SER A 103 14.45 8.99 8.65
N GLN A 104 13.58 8.11 9.18
CA GLN A 104 14.02 6.90 9.91
C GLN A 104 13.16 5.69 9.56
N SER A 105 13.79 4.51 9.59
CA SER A 105 13.13 3.22 9.47
C SER A 105 12.04 3.04 10.53
N PHE A 106 10.93 2.40 10.17
CA PHE A 106 9.83 2.19 11.10
C PHE A 106 9.11 0.85 10.89
N LYS A 107 8.37 0.47 11.94
CA LYS A 107 7.45 -0.67 11.91
C LYS A 107 6.06 -0.20 12.29
N ASP A 108 5.06 -0.61 11.52
CA ASP A 108 3.67 -0.25 11.74
C ASP A 108 2.76 -1.50 11.80
N PRO A 109 2.27 -1.89 12.98
CA PRO A 109 1.24 -2.89 13.11
C PRO A 109 -0.15 -2.23 12.93
N LEU A 110 -0.73 -2.31 11.73
CA LEU A 110 -2.04 -1.70 11.42
C LEU A 110 -3.20 -2.28 12.23
N GLY A 111 -3.04 -3.48 12.79
CA GLY A 111 -4.14 -4.22 13.41
C GLY A 111 -5.08 -4.79 12.35
N THR A 112 -6.39 -4.75 12.65
CA THR A 112 -7.42 -5.29 11.74
C THR A 112 -8.03 -4.16 10.89
N VAL A 113 -8.03 -4.34 9.57
CA VAL A 113 -8.69 -3.46 8.60
C VAL A 113 -9.95 -4.15 8.10
N HIS A 114 -11.10 -3.53 8.34
CA HIS A 114 -12.41 -4.02 7.92
C HIS A 114 -12.79 -3.46 6.54
N LEU A 115 -12.40 -4.15 5.47
CA LEU A 115 -12.49 -3.66 4.09
C LEU A 115 -13.92 -3.35 3.60
N TYR A 116 -14.93 -3.88 4.28
CA TYR A 116 -16.34 -3.62 3.94
C TYR A 116 -16.88 -2.32 4.53
N THR A 117 -16.31 -1.86 5.64
CA THR A 117 -16.76 -0.67 6.37
C THR A 117 -15.81 0.51 6.20
N THR A 118 -14.58 0.27 5.72
CA THR A 118 -13.71 1.36 5.30
C THR A 118 -14.34 2.02 4.09
N ASP A 119 -14.67 3.31 4.22
CA ASP A 119 -15.27 4.07 3.13
C ASP A 119 -14.42 3.93 1.87
N MET A 120 -15.09 3.73 0.73
CA MET A 120 -14.46 3.62 -0.58
C MET A 120 -13.86 4.98 -0.96
N THR A 121 -12.68 5.28 -0.45
CA THR A 121 -11.94 6.49 -0.79
C THR A 121 -10.89 6.12 -1.82
N TYR A 122 -10.97 6.75 -2.99
CA TYR A 122 -9.95 6.59 -4.01
C TYR A 122 -8.62 7.08 -3.46
N CYS A 123 -7.62 6.19 -3.51
CA CYS A 123 -6.27 6.57 -3.86
C CYS A 123 -6.27 6.76 -5.39
#